data_AF-A0A4Q3JAC7-F1
#
_entry.id   AF-A0A4Q3JAC7-F1
#
_cell.length_a   1.000
_cell.length_b   1.000
_cell.length_c   1.000
_cell.angle_alpha   90.00
_cell.angle_beta   90.00
_cell.angle_gamma   90.00
#
_symmetry.space_group_name_H-M   'P 1'
#
loop_
_entity.id
_entity.type
_entity.pdbx_description
1 polymer ?
#
loop_
_entity_poly.entity_id
_entity_poly.type
_entity_poly.pdbx_seq_one_letter_code
_entity_poly.pdbx_strand_id
1 'polypeptide(L)'
;MAKRALIAGESWTVHSIHQKGFDSFTTTEYNEGVRWLRAALEAGGWTVDFQPSHVAARDFPQTAEALAAYDVVMLSDIGANTLLLHPDTFVRSISLPNRLVAIRDYVRNGGGLVM
;
A
#
# COMPACT_ATOMS: atom_id res chain seq x y z
N MET A 1 -5.47 -2.74 -24.69
CA MET A 1 -5.74 -3.33 -23.37
C MET A 1 -6.05 -2.20 -22.40
N ALA A 2 -6.89 -2.45 -21.38
CA ALA A 2 -7.12 -1.47 -20.32
C ALA A 2 -5.84 -1.31 -19.49
N LYS A 3 -5.50 -0.07 -19.12
CA LYS A 3 -4.32 0.21 -18.30
C LYS A 3 -4.54 -0.28 -16.86
N ARG A 4 -3.48 -0.73 -16.19
CA ARG A 4 -3.53 -1.24 -14.82
C ARG A 4 -2.78 -0.33 -13.84
N ALA A 5 -3.45 0.03 -12.75
CA ALA A 5 -2.88 0.77 -11.65
C ALA A 5 -2.80 -0.11 -10.39
N LEU A 6 -1.65 -0.08 -9.70
CA LEU A 6 -1.53 -0.56 -8.33
C LEU A 6 -1.62 0.64 -7.38
N ILE A 7 -2.61 0.66 -6.49
CA ILE A 7 -2.67 1.65 -5.41
C ILE A 7 -2.31 0.94 -4.11
N ALA A 8 -1.23 1.36 -3.45
CA ALA A 8 -0.84 0.86 -2.15
C ALA A 8 -0.90 1.95 -1.08
N GLY A 9 -1.55 1.65 0.05
CA GLY A 9 -1.76 2.58 1.16
C GLY A 9 -3.23 2.94 1.36
N GLU A 10 -3.54 4.22 1.54
CA GLU A 10 -4.91 4.76 1.68
C GLU A 10 -5.79 3.98 2.67
N SER A 11 -5.18 3.46 3.74
CA SER A 11 -5.89 2.69 4.76
C SER A 11 -5.24 2.84 6.11
N TRP A 12 -6.05 2.86 7.17
CA TRP A 12 -5.57 3.00 8.53
C TRP A 12 -6.53 2.33 9.51
N THR A 13 -5.98 1.94 10.67
CA THR A 13 -6.75 1.50 11.83
C THR A 13 -6.58 2.54 12.93
N VAL A 14 -7.68 3.10 13.42
CA VAL A 14 -7.70 3.97 14.58
C VAL A 14 -8.01 3.12 15.79
N HIS A 15 -7.14 3.15 16.80
CA HIS A 15 -7.44 2.64 18.13
C HIS A 15 -7.54 3.82 19.10
N SER A 16 -8.72 4.05 19.64
CA SER A 16 -8.98 5.16 20.57
C SER A 16 -9.20 4.63 21.97
N ILE A 17 -8.57 5.28 22.95
CA ILE A 17 -8.83 5.07 24.37
C ILE A 17 -9.66 6.26 24.84
N HIS A 18 -10.87 5.99 25.30
CA HIS A 18 -11.80 6.98 25.83
C HIS A 18 -11.76 6.92 27.35
N GLN A 19 -11.28 7.98 28.00
CA GLN A 19 -11.24 8.08 29.45
C GLN A 19 -12.29 9.07 29.96
N LYS A 20 -13.16 8.63 30.87
CA LYS A 20 -14.24 9.44 31.45
C LYS A 20 -14.29 9.23 32.96
N GLY A 21 -13.74 10.17 33.73
CA GLY A 21 -13.63 10.02 35.18
C GLY A 21 -12.78 8.80 35.55
N PHE A 22 -13.40 7.83 36.24
CA PHE A 22 -12.77 6.57 36.63
C PHE A 22 -12.73 5.53 35.49
N ASP A 23 -13.59 5.66 34.49
CA ASP A 23 -13.79 4.64 33.47
C ASP A 23 -12.87 4.82 32.26
N SER A 24 -12.48 3.70 31.66
CA SER A 24 -11.80 3.63 30.37
C SER A 24 -12.47 2.59 29.47
N PHE A 25 -12.68 2.95 28.21
CA PHE A 25 -13.13 2.02 27.18
C PHE A 25 -12.45 2.34 25.86
N THR A 26 -12.40 1.35 24.95
CA THR A 26 -11.71 1.50 23.67
C THR A 26 -12.67 1.39 22.50
N THR A 27 -12.34 2.09 21.41
CA THR A 27 -12.93 1.84 20.08
C THR A 27 -11.81 1.54 19.11
N THR A 28 -12.07 0.62 18.18
CA THR A 28 -11.15 0.30 17.08
C THR A 28 -11.91 0.34 15.77
N GLU A 29 -11.42 1.11 14.82
CA GLU A 29 -12.08 1.34 13.53
C GLU A 29 -11.07 1.20 12.38
N TYR A 30 -11.47 0.52 11.32
CA TYR A 30 -10.71 0.43 10.07
C TYR A 30 -11.33 1.34 9.01
N ASN A 31 -10.50 2.07 8.28
CA ASN A 31 -10.92 3.04 7.28
C ASN A 31 -10.06 2.93 6.02
N GLU A 32 -10.65 3.32 4.89
CA GLU A 32 -9.99 3.42 3.59
C GLU A 32 -10.32 4.75 2.90
N GLY A 33 -9.31 5.43 2.37
CA GLY A 33 -9.44 6.70 1.64
C GLY A 33 -9.58 6.54 0.12
N VAL A 34 -9.35 5.34 -0.42
CA VAL A 34 -9.16 5.10 -1.86
C VAL A 34 -10.42 5.25 -2.73
N ARG A 35 -11.61 5.24 -2.13
CA ARG A 35 -12.91 5.08 -2.82
C ARG A 35 -13.07 5.99 -4.04
N TRP A 36 -12.85 7.30 -3.88
CA TRP A 36 -13.13 8.27 -4.94
C TRP A 36 -12.09 8.22 -6.05
N LEU A 37 -10.81 8.06 -5.71
CA LEU A 37 -9.73 7.91 -6.68
C LEU A 37 -9.91 6.64 -7.51
N ARG A 38 -10.21 5.51 -6.87
CA ARG A 38 -10.47 4.22 -7.54
C ARG A 38 -11.63 4.36 -8.52
N ALA A 39 -12.75 4.93 -8.08
CA ALA A 39 -13.92 5.12 -8.94
C ALA A 39 -13.62 6.02 -10.15
N ALA A 40 -12.84 7.09 -9.97
CA ALA A 40 -12.46 7.99 -11.06
C ALA A 40 -11.54 7.28 -12.09
N LEU A 41 -10.57 6.49 -11.64
CA LEU A 41 -9.70 5.71 -12.51
C LEU A 41 -10.48 4.65 -13.29
N GLU A 42 -11.36 3.91 -12.61
CA GLU A 42 -12.22 2.90 -13.24
C GLU A 42 -13.17 3.52 -14.27
N ALA A 43 -13.77 4.68 -13.96
CA ALA A 43 -14.57 5.45 -14.91
C ALA A 43 -13.74 5.94 -16.11
N GLY A 44 -12.44 6.18 -15.92
CA GLY A 44 -11.47 6.49 -16.97
C GLY A 44 -10.97 5.26 -17.77
N GLY A 45 -11.51 4.07 -17.51
CA GLY A 45 -11.14 2.84 -18.23
C GLY A 45 -9.88 2.13 -17.73
N TRP A 46 -9.43 2.44 -16.51
CA TRP A 46 -8.34 1.73 -15.85
C TRP A 46 -8.86 0.55 -15.01
N THR A 47 -8.06 -0.50 -14.93
CA THR A 47 -8.23 -1.55 -13.91
C THR A 47 -7.39 -1.17 -12.70
N VAL A 48 -7.99 -1.19 -11.50
CA VAL A 48 -7.32 -0.79 -10.25
C VAL A 48 -7.19 -1.98 -9.31
N ASP A 49 -5.94 -2.36 -9.03
CA ASP A 49 -5.58 -3.28 -7.96
C ASP A 49 -5.22 -2.45 -6.72
N PHE A 50 -5.97 -2.65 -5.63
CA PHE A 50 -5.80 -1.92 -4.38
C PHE A 50 -5.18 -2.82 -3.31
N GLN A 51 -4.13 -2.33 -2.66
CA GLN A 51 -3.50 -2.95 -1.51
C GLN A 51 -3.54 -1.97 -0.32
N PRO A 52 -4.46 -2.15 0.64
CA PRO A 52 -4.38 -1.38 1.88
C PRO A 52 -3.04 -1.62 2.58
N SER A 53 -2.58 -0.68 3.40
CA SER A 53 -1.26 -0.67 4.06
C SER A 53 -0.88 -2.02 4.69
N HIS A 54 -1.82 -2.69 5.36
CA HIS A 54 -1.58 -3.99 6.00
C HIS A 54 -1.46 -5.16 5.00
N VAL A 55 -2.09 -5.06 3.82
CA VAL A 55 -1.89 -5.99 2.69
C VAL A 55 -0.59 -5.67 1.99
N ALA A 56 -0.31 -4.40 1.67
CA ALA A 56 0.95 -3.98 1.07
C ALA A 56 2.18 -4.39 1.90
N ALA A 57 2.06 -4.40 3.24
CA ALA A 57 3.10 -4.89 4.13
C ALA A 57 3.59 -6.30 3.78
N ARG A 58 2.70 -7.18 3.29
CA ARG A 58 2.98 -8.57 2.93
C ARG A 58 3.08 -8.80 1.42
N ASP A 59 2.10 -8.29 0.69
CA ASP A 59 1.81 -8.72 -0.69
C ASP A 59 2.28 -7.69 -1.75
N PHE A 60 2.88 -6.57 -1.35
CA PHE A 60 3.43 -5.61 -2.31
C PHE A 60 4.56 -6.28 -3.13
N PRO A 61 4.57 -6.15 -4.48
CA PRO A 61 5.53 -6.83 -5.33
C PRO A 61 6.99 -6.58 -4.93
N GLN A 62 7.79 -7.65 -4.95
CA GLN A 62 9.17 -7.61 -4.44
C GLN A 62 10.23 -7.31 -5.49
N THR A 63 9.88 -7.31 -6.78
CA THR A 63 10.82 -7.10 -7.89
C THR A 63 10.25 -6.14 -8.93
N ALA A 64 11.13 -5.54 -9.74
CA ALA A 64 10.73 -4.63 -10.80
C ALA A 64 9.91 -5.33 -11.89
N GLU A 65 10.20 -6.61 -12.16
CA GLU A 65 9.50 -7.44 -13.15
C GLU A 65 8.05 -7.71 -12.71
N ALA A 66 7.83 -7.94 -11.41
CA ALA A 66 6.49 -8.10 -10.86
C ALA A 66 5.71 -6.77 -10.90
N LEU A 67 6.38 -5.63 -10.65
CA LEU A 67 5.78 -4.30 -10.79
C LEU A 67 5.47 -3.95 -12.25
N ALA A 68 6.19 -4.50 -13.23
CA ALA A 68 5.98 -4.27 -14.65
C ALA A 68 4.61 -4.78 -15.17
N ALA A 69 3.86 -5.52 -14.35
CA ALA A 69 2.45 -5.84 -14.62
C ALA A 69 1.51 -4.62 -14.54
N TYR A 70 1.99 -3.50 -13.99
CA TYR A 70 1.24 -2.26 -13.81
C TYR A 70 1.82 -1.13 -14.65
N ASP A 71 0.94 -0.38 -15.31
CA ASP A 71 1.32 0.84 -16.03
C ASP A 71 1.68 1.98 -15.05
N VAL A 72 1.08 1.97 -13.86
CA VAL A 72 1.38 2.92 -12.79
C VAL A 72 1.29 2.26 -11.41
N VAL A 73 2.24 2.60 -10.54
CA VAL A 73 2.23 2.30 -9.10
C VAL A 73 1.98 3.60 -8.36
N MET A 74 1.00 3.62 -7.48
CA MET A 74 0.60 4.77 -6.67
C MET A 74 0.83 4.44 -5.20
N LEU A 75 1.71 5.19 -4.54
CA LEU A 75 1.95 5.10 -3.10
C LEU A 75 1.27 6.29 -2.43
N SER A 76 0.18 6.07 -1.70
CA SER A 76 -0.57 7.19 -1.08
C SER A 76 -0.89 6.88 0.36
N ASP A 77 -0.62 7.83 1.25
CA ASP A 77 -0.71 7.70 2.71
C ASP A 77 -0.13 6.38 3.27
N ILE A 78 1.10 6.06 2.82
CA ILE A 78 1.84 4.87 3.21
C ILE A 78 3.30 5.22 3.53
N GLY A 79 3.75 4.83 4.73
CA GLY A 79 5.14 5.02 5.14
C GLY A 79 6.08 3.96 4.54
N ALA A 80 7.34 4.35 4.28
CA ALA A 80 8.38 3.46 3.78
C ALA A 80 8.58 2.18 4.64
N ASN A 81 8.37 2.28 5.96
CA ASN A 81 8.47 1.13 6.87
C ASN A 81 7.52 -0.01 6.50
N THR A 82 6.32 0.28 5.99
CA THR A 82 5.39 -0.74 5.49
C THR A 82 6.02 -1.58 4.38
N LEU A 83 6.80 -0.95 3.51
CA LEU A 83 7.46 -1.61 2.38
C LEU A 83 8.80 -2.24 2.78
N LEU A 84 9.51 -1.69 3.76
CA LEU A 84 10.83 -2.18 4.19
C LEU A 84 10.77 -3.27 5.26
N LEU A 85 9.77 -3.26 6.14
CA LEU A 85 9.66 -4.14 7.30
C LEU A 85 8.60 -5.21 7.07
N HIS A 86 8.80 -6.04 6.04
CA HIS A 86 7.92 -7.18 5.79
C HIS A 86 7.79 -8.06 7.05
N PRO A 87 6.62 -8.67 7.37
CA PRO A 87 6.44 -9.49 8.57
C PRO A 87 7.50 -10.58 8.74
N ASP A 88 7.90 -11.26 7.66
CA ASP A 88 9.01 -12.23 7.71
C ASP A 88 10.36 -11.60 8.04
N THR A 89 10.63 -10.36 7.60
CA THR A 89 11.85 -9.64 7.97
C THR A 89 11.81 -9.15 9.40
N PHE A 90 10.72 -8.51 9.82
CA PHE A 90 10.64 -7.89 11.13
C PHE A 90 10.41 -8.89 12.28
N VAL A 91 9.55 -9.89 12.07
CA VAL A 91 9.16 -10.85 13.12
C VAL A 91 10.04 -12.10 13.09
N ARG A 92 10.49 -12.52 11.90
CA ARG A 92 11.19 -13.80 11.71
C ARG A 92 12.66 -13.63 11.30
N SER A 93 13.15 -12.40 11.20
CA SER A 93 14.53 -12.08 10.79
C SER A 93 14.93 -12.68 9.44
N ILE A 94 13.97 -12.90 8.54
CA ILE A 94 14.19 -13.43 7.20
C ILE A 94 14.59 -12.27 6.28
N SER A 95 15.76 -12.39 5.65
CA SER A 95 16.19 -11.43 4.64
C SER A 95 15.31 -11.54 3.39
N LEU A 96 14.71 -10.42 2.98
CA LEU A 96 13.89 -10.30 1.78
C LEU A 96 14.39 -9.13 0.91
N PRO A 97 14.08 -9.13 -0.40
CA PRO A 97 14.38 -8.01 -1.29
C PRO A 97 13.87 -6.66 -0.78
N ASN A 98 14.65 -5.59 -1.03
CA ASN A 98 14.23 -4.24 -0.70
C ASN A 98 13.23 -3.72 -1.75
N ARG A 99 11.96 -3.57 -1.34
CA ARG A 99 10.88 -3.12 -2.24
C ARG A 99 11.04 -1.70 -2.77
N LEU A 100 11.76 -0.81 -2.07
CA LEU A 100 12.07 0.53 -2.59
C LEU A 100 13.09 0.47 -3.73
N VAL A 101 14.02 -0.49 -3.69
CA VAL A 101 14.93 -0.78 -4.82
C VAL A 101 14.14 -1.32 -6.01
N ALA A 102 13.18 -2.23 -5.77
CA ALA A 102 12.30 -2.72 -6.84
C ALA A 102 11.51 -1.58 -7.51
N ILE A 103 10.95 -0.65 -6.74
CA ILE A 103 10.25 0.54 -7.28
C ILE A 103 11.22 1.43 -8.07
N ARG A 104 12.41 1.71 -7.54
CA ARG A 104 13.43 2.50 -8.25
C ARG A 104 13.73 1.89 -9.62
N ASP A 105 13.94 0.58 -9.66
CA ASP A 105 14.32 -0.12 -10.90
C ASP A 105 13.13 -0.21 -11.87
N TYR A 106 11.91 -0.42 -11.37
CA TYR A 106 10.68 -0.32 -12.15
C TYR A 106 10.54 1.05 -12.84
N VAL A 107 10.74 2.15 -12.10
CA VAL A 107 10.67 3.52 -12.65
C VAL A 107 11.78 3.76 -13.67
N ARG A 108 13.02 3.32 -13.38
CA ARG A 108 14.14 3.42 -14.33
C ARG A 108 13.87 2.66 -15.64
N ASN A 109 13.08 1.59 -15.57
CA ASN A 109 12.66 0.81 -16.72
C ASN A 109 11.42 1.38 -17.44
N GLY A 110 10.96 2.59 -17.08
CA GLY A 110 9.86 3.30 -17.74
C GLY A 110 8.50 3.16 -17.05
N GLY A 111 8.44 2.51 -15.88
CA GLY A 111 7.22 2.40 -15.08
C GLY A 111 6.78 3.75 -14.48
N GLY A 112 5.46 3.98 -14.40
CA GLY A 112 4.91 5.19 -13.80
C GLY A 112 4.86 5.09 -12.27
N LEU A 113 5.35 6.11 -11.57
CA LEU A 113 5.19 6.24 -10.11
C LEU A 113 4.45 7.54 -9.77
N VAL A 114 3.47 7.43 -8.88
CA VAL A 114 2.79 8.57 -8.24
C VAL A 114 2.91 8.43 -6.73
N MET A 115 3.24 9.53 -6.05
CA MET A 115 3.28 9.64 -4.59
C MET A 115 2.77 11.01 -4.17
#